data_AF-A0A3T1DDX6-F1
#
_entry.id   AF-A0A3T1DDX6-F1
#
_cell.length_a   1.000
_cell.length_b   1.000
_cell.length_c   1.000
_cell.angle_alpha   90.00
_cell.angle_beta   90.00
_cell.angle_gamma   90.00
#
_symmetry.space_group_name_H-M   'P 1'
#
loop_
_entity.id
_entity.type
_entity.pdbx_description
1 polymer ?
#
loop_
_entity_poly.entity_id
_entity_poly.type
_entity_poly.pdbx_seq_one_letter_code
_entity_poly.pdbx_strand_id
1 'polypeptide(L)'
;MEDIKEVEINKCWCGNEELEVFNDKYKKCMSCFTLINTPRQITSFYEVENENDDDAFYGKNYWMGHQTDDLGHPSIFQRSRKDLGERCLYWLQAVLKYKLPPGDSLEVGSGPGAFVQMMKSVGYDAQGLELSPWVAKYGSKTHGVKIINSRIEDVSDGIDAKDVIAMMDVLEHFTDPVETMSHVVRVLKDDGLLVIQTPCYNHMSYQEMLDANDPFLIQLKDQEHLFLFSKEAIAILLKQLDIRNIEFLDPLFPYDMFVMASANSLQALETDRITEFMEAKPDTRLILAMLDLFNEHRRVLAEAEERLKNNQIMERLLKVSEQDRTHRLESIQTLERMLGESEQDRAARLESIQTLERLLRESEQDRHARLETINSLEALVSEKTGGVKK
;
A
#
# COMPACT_ATOMS: atom_id res chain seq x y z
N MET A 1 37.35 -12.70 -6.35
CA MET A 1 36.80 -11.63 -5.49
C MET A 1 37.82 -10.53 -5.47
N GLU A 2 37.84 -9.69 -6.50
CA GLU A 2 38.51 -8.39 -6.40
C GLU A 2 37.79 -7.60 -5.31
N ASP A 3 38.55 -6.90 -4.47
CA ASP A 3 38.02 -5.99 -3.46
C ASP A 3 37.14 -4.96 -4.17
N ILE A 4 35.83 -5.15 -4.02
CA ILE A 4 34.83 -4.18 -4.41
C ILE A 4 35.16 -2.88 -3.68
N LYS A 5 35.65 -1.89 -4.43
CA LYS A 5 35.96 -0.58 -3.86
C LYS A 5 34.66 0.16 -3.67
N GLU A 6 34.23 0.30 -2.42
CA GLU A 6 33.10 1.15 -2.07
C GLU A 6 33.53 2.62 -1.93
N VAL A 7 32.60 3.53 -2.22
CA VAL A 7 32.79 4.99 -2.13
C VAL A 7 31.76 5.55 -1.16
N GLU A 8 32.24 6.32 -0.17
CA GLU A 8 31.37 7.11 0.71
C GLU A 8 30.86 8.37 -0.01
N ILE A 9 29.54 8.57 0.05
CA ILE A 9 28.87 9.75 -0.49
C ILE A 9 28.59 10.70 0.66
N ASN A 10 29.25 11.86 0.61
CA ASN A 10 29.17 12.89 1.64
C ASN A 10 28.33 14.10 1.22
N LYS A 11 27.76 14.07 0.01
CA LYS A 11 27.00 15.18 -0.57
C LYS A 11 25.83 14.64 -1.38
N CYS A 12 24.65 15.22 -1.20
CA CYS A 12 23.48 14.92 -1.99
C CYS A 12 23.58 15.50 -3.41
N TRP A 13 22.87 14.92 -4.36
CA TRP A 13 22.72 15.44 -5.72
C TRP A 13 22.21 16.90 -5.73
N CYS A 14 21.42 17.31 -4.73
CA CYS A 14 20.90 18.69 -4.63
C CYS A 14 21.95 19.70 -4.15
N GLY A 15 23.16 19.23 -3.82
CA GLY A 15 24.26 20.06 -3.34
C GLY A 15 24.39 20.15 -1.82
N ASN A 16 23.44 19.62 -1.05
CA ASN A 16 23.45 19.68 0.41
C ASN A 16 24.42 18.65 1.03
N GLU A 17 25.12 19.05 2.10
CA GLU A 17 26.07 18.21 2.84
C GLU A 17 25.51 17.74 4.20
N GLU A 18 24.38 18.31 4.65
CA GLU A 18 23.68 17.86 5.87
C GLU A 18 22.91 16.57 5.58
N LEU A 19 23.55 15.44 5.89
CA LEU A 19 23.03 14.09 5.72
C LEU A 19 22.86 13.39 7.07
N GLU A 20 21.65 12.92 7.37
CA GLU A 20 21.34 12.13 8.56
C GLU A 20 21.39 10.64 8.24
N VAL A 21 21.83 9.81 9.19
CA VAL A 21 21.78 8.35 9.03
C VAL A 21 20.32 7.88 8.99
N PHE A 22 19.96 7.12 7.96
CA PHE A 22 18.63 6.50 7.84
C PHE A 22 18.68 5.03 8.28
N ASN A 23 19.62 4.27 7.70
CA ASN A 23 20.04 2.94 8.14
C ASN A 23 21.53 2.73 7.81
N ASP A 24 22.02 1.49 7.83
CA ASP A 24 23.42 1.14 7.55
C ASP A 24 23.83 1.35 6.09
N LYS A 25 22.87 1.48 5.16
CA LYS A 25 23.10 1.59 3.71
C LYS A 25 22.62 2.90 3.09
N TYR A 26 21.87 3.70 3.84
CA TYR A 26 21.27 4.93 3.35
C TYR A 26 21.43 6.08 4.34
N LYS A 27 21.73 7.26 3.81
CA LYS A 27 21.64 8.55 4.53
C LYS A 27 20.54 9.40 3.91
N LYS A 28 19.77 10.11 4.73
CA LYS A 28 18.70 11.03 4.33
C LYS A 28 19.26 12.45 4.19
N CYS A 29 19.02 13.09 3.05
CA CYS A 29 19.35 14.49 2.86
C CYS A 29 18.37 15.41 3.61
N MET A 30 18.87 16.37 4.39
CA MET A 30 18.02 17.30 5.15
C MET A 30 17.42 18.45 4.33
N SER A 31 17.85 18.63 3.09
CA SER A 31 17.34 19.68 2.21
C SER A 31 16.25 19.19 1.26
N CYS A 32 16.48 18.07 0.55
CA CYS A 32 15.54 17.53 -0.42
C CYS A 32 14.88 16.21 0.00
N PHE A 33 15.22 15.67 1.18
CA PHE A 33 14.68 14.42 1.71
C PHE A 33 14.93 13.16 0.85
N THR A 34 15.87 13.21 -0.10
CA THR A 34 16.32 11.99 -0.80
C THR A 34 17.06 11.06 0.16
N LEU A 35 16.76 9.77 0.13
CA LEU A 35 17.66 8.75 0.69
C LEU A 35 18.76 8.43 -0.33
N ILE A 36 20.00 8.52 0.11
CA ILE A 36 21.20 8.35 -0.70
C ILE A 36 21.87 7.08 -0.23
N ASN A 37 22.08 6.14 -1.14
CA ASN A 37 22.84 4.94 -0.84
C ASN A 37 24.31 5.30 -0.58
N THR A 38 24.82 4.90 0.58
CA THR A 38 26.22 5.12 0.98
C THR A 38 26.61 4.20 2.15
N PRO A 39 27.81 3.58 2.13
CA PRO A 39 28.75 3.58 1.00
C PRO A 39 28.20 2.77 -0.18
N ARG A 40 28.63 3.09 -1.41
CA ARG A 40 28.13 2.45 -2.63
C ARG A 40 29.23 1.98 -3.56
N GLN A 41 28.87 1.11 -4.50
CA GLN A 41 29.77 0.61 -5.55
C GLN A 41 30.33 1.74 -6.41
N ILE A 42 31.57 1.60 -6.90
CA ILE A 42 32.13 2.52 -7.91
C ILE A 42 31.31 2.47 -9.21
N THR A 43 31.24 3.60 -9.93
CA THR A 43 30.43 3.77 -11.15
C THR A 43 30.64 2.67 -12.20
N SER A 44 31.87 2.18 -12.38
CA SER A 44 32.18 1.12 -13.35
C SER A 44 31.45 -0.20 -13.09
N PHE A 45 30.91 -0.42 -11.89
CA PHE A 45 30.05 -1.57 -11.58
C PHE A 45 28.73 -1.57 -12.38
N TYR A 46 28.25 -0.39 -12.75
CA TYR A 46 26.97 -0.19 -13.44
C TYR A 46 27.12 -0.04 -14.96
N GLU A 47 28.35 0.09 -15.45
CA GLU A 47 28.64 0.26 -16.89
C GLU A 47 28.64 -1.11 -17.59
N VAL A 48 27.93 -1.22 -18.71
CA VAL A 48 27.86 -2.45 -19.51
C VAL A 48 28.69 -2.24 -20.78
N GLU A 49 29.82 -2.92 -20.92
CA GLU A 49 30.73 -2.67 -22.04
C GLU A 49 30.36 -3.47 -23.30
N ASN A 50 29.78 -4.68 -23.16
CA ASN A 50 29.48 -5.56 -24.30
C ASN A 50 28.39 -6.62 -24.04
N GLU A 51 27.99 -7.38 -25.08
CA GLU A 51 26.93 -8.41 -25.02
C GLU A 51 27.23 -9.57 -24.04
N ASN A 52 28.50 -9.83 -23.71
CA ASN A 52 28.95 -10.91 -22.82
C ASN A 52 29.46 -10.36 -21.49
N ASP A 53 29.18 -9.10 -21.18
CA ASP A 53 29.54 -8.48 -19.91
C ASP A 53 28.59 -8.99 -18.82
N ASP A 54 28.89 -10.21 -18.39
CA ASP A 54 28.18 -10.95 -17.35
C ASP A 54 28.51 -10.40 -15.94
N ASP A 55 29.57 -9.59 -15.83
CA ASP A 55 30.06 -8.98 -14.59
C ASP A 55 29.41 -7.61 -14.31
N ALA A 56 28.96 -6.89 -15.35
CA ALA A 56 28.23 -5.63 -15.19
C ALA A 56 26.82 -5.83 -14.60
N PHE A 57 26.44 -4.99 -13.63
CA PHE A 57 25.21 -5.19 -12.86
C PHE A 57 23.94 -5.14 -13.70
N TYR A 58 23.83 -4.22 -14.66
CA TYR A 58 22.69 -4.12 -15.60
C TYR A 58 22.89 -4.91 -16.91
N GLY A 59 23.83 -5.85 -16.92
CA GLY A 59 24.10 -6.74 -18.05
C GLY A 59 23.00 -7.79 -18.25
N LYS A 60 23.33 -8.83 -19.03
CA LYS A 60 22.41 -9.94 -19.33
C LYS A 60 21.96 -10.68 -18.06
N ASN A 61 22.83 -10.82 -17.07
CA ASN A 61 22.57 -11.56 -15.84
C ASN A 61 21.54 -10.87 -14.93
N TYR A 62 21.40 -9.54 -15.02
CA TYR A 62 20.31 -8.82 -14.35
C TYR A 62 18.95 -9.42 -14.71
N TRP A 63 18.69 -9.57 -16.01
CA TRP A 63 17.40 -9.98 -16.56
C TRP A 63 17.19 -11.49 -16.58
N MET A 64 18.27 -12.27 -16.72
CA MET A 64 18.25 -13.72 -16.83
C MET A 64 18.36 -14.45 -15.49
N GLY A 65 18.98 -13.83 -14.49
CA GLY A 65 19.29 -14.42 -13.19
C GLY A 65 18.75 -13.56 -12.05
N HIS A 66 19.31 -12.37 -11.80
CA HIS A 66 18.99 -11.56 -10.61
C HIS A 66 17.47 -11.31 -10.44
N GLN A 67 16.80 -10.88 -11.51
CA GLN A 67 15.36 -10.63 -11.48
C GLN A 67 14.55 -11.90 -11.15
N THR A 68 14.93 -13.07 -11.68
CA THR A 68 14.17 -14.31 -11.46
C THR A 68 14.55 -15.03 -10.18
N ASP A 69 15.84 -15.21 -9.97
CA ASP A 69 16.40 -16.12 -8.98
C ASP A 69 16.52 -15.43 -7.61
N ASP A 70 16.90 -14.15 -7.59
CA ASP A 70 17.10 -13.39 -6.36
C ASP A 70 15.83 -12.64 -5.92
N LEU A 71 15.10 -12.06 -6.88
CA LEU A 71 13.91 -11.23 -6.60
C LEU A 71 12.57 -11.95 -6.83
N GLY A 72 12.58 -13.16 -7.39
CA GLY A 72 11.36 -13.94 -7.66
C GLY A 72 10.44 -13.29 -8.70
N HIS A 73 10.96 -12.38 -9.53
CA HIS A 73 10.20 -11.70 -10.56
C HIS A 73 10.10 -12.55 -11.84
N PRO A 74 9.13 -12.26 -12.73
CA PRO A 74 9.03 -12.97 -13.99
C PRO A 74 10.28 -12.71 -14.84
N SER A 75 10.68 -13.72 -15.63
CA SER A 75 11.81 -13.58 -16.56
C SER A 75 11.55 -12.50 -17.61
N ILE A 76 12.60 -12.00 -18.25
CA ILE A 76 12.45 -11.03 -19.35
C ILE A 76 11.46 -11.51 -20.43
N PHE A 77 11.43 -12.82 -20.72
CA PHE A 77 10.49 -13.41 -21.69
C PHE A 77 9.02 -13.32 -21.22
N GLN A 78 8.77 -13.53 -19.93
CA GLN A 78 7.43 -13.42 -19.35
C GLN A 78 7.01 -11.96 -19.22
N ARG A 79 7.90 -11.08 -18.74
CA ARG A 79 7.67 -9.63 -18.61
C ARG A 79 7.33 -8.99 -19.95
N SER A 80 8.08 -9.31 -21.01
CA SER A 80 7.83 -8.82 -22.37
C SER A 80 6.39 -9.03 -22.83
N ARG A 81 5.72 -10.08 -22.37
CA ARG A 81 4.30 -10.30 -22.64
C ARG A 81 3.39 -9.69 -21.57
N LYS A 82 3.71 -9.88 -20.28
CA LYS A 82 2.86 -9.50 -19.16
C LYS A 82 2.69 -7.98 -19.05
N ASP A 83 3.77 -7.23 -19.25
CA ASP A 83 3.77 -5.78 -19.10
C ASP A 83 2.85 -5.09 -20.12
N LEU A 84 2.69 -5.68 -21.32
CA LEU A 84 1.77 -5.18 -22.36
C LEU A 84 0.31 -5.11 -21.88
N GLY A 85 -0.12 -6.01 -20.99
CA GLY A 85 -1.48 -6.04 -20.45
C GLY A 85 -1.64 -5.36 -19.09
N GLU A 86 -0.55 -4.87 -18.52
CA GLU A 86 -0.51 -4.31 -17.16
C GLU A 86 0.14 -2.93 -17.19
N ARG A 87 1.45 -2.86 -16.92
CA ARG A 87 2.24 -1.62 -16.82
C ARG A 87 2.11 -0.73 -18.05
N CYS A 88 2.23 -1.29 -19.25
CA CYS A 88 2.17 -0.53 -20.49
C CYS A 88 0.81 0.13 -20.73
N LEU A 89 -0.30 -0.53 -20.37
CA LEU A 89 -1.64 0.06 -20.50
C LEU A 89 -1.83 1.21 -19.50
N TYR A 90 -1.35 1.03 -18.27
CA TYR A 90 -1.35 2.06 -17.25
C TYR A 90 -0.59 3.32 -17.71
N TRP A 91 0.65 3.14 -18.18
CA TRP A 91 1.49 4.24 -18.66
C TRP A 91 0.91 4.90 -19.91
N LEU A 92 0.41 4.10 -20.87
CA LEU A 92 -0.19 4.61 -22.10
C LEU A 92 -1.41 5.49 -21.78
N GLN A 93 -2.29 5.04 -20.90
CA GLN A 93 -3.49 5.79 -20.49
C GLN A 93 -3.11 7.17 -19.95
N ALA A 94 -2.05 7.23 -19.13
CA ALA A 94 -1.56 8.49 -18.60
C ALA A 94 -0.96 9.39 -19.68
N VAL A 95 -0.16 8.86 -20.61
CA VAL A 95 0.38 9.65 -21.72
C VAL A 95 -0.75 10.25 -22.57
N LEU A 96 -1.72 9.44 -22.97
CA LEU A 96 -2.85 9.86 -23.81
C LEU A 96 -3.71 10.94 -23.17
N LYS A 97 -3.70 11.03 -21.82
CA LYS A 97 -4.38 12.11 -21.09
C LYS A 97 -3.78 13.49 -21.37
N TYR A 98 -2.51 13.61 -21.77
CA TYR A 98 -1.86 14.92 -21.95
C TYR A 98 -1.31 15.16 -23.36
N LYS A 99 -0.95 14.11 -24.09
CA LYS A 99 -0.43 14.22 -25.44
C LYS A 99 -1.03 13.09 -26.26
N LEU A 100 -1.69 13.39 -27.39
CA LEU A 100 -2.15 12.38 -28.35
C LEU A 100 -1.16 12.25 -29.51
N PRO A 101 -1.08 11.08 -30.17
CA PRO A 101 -0.30 10.95 -31.40
C PRO A 101 -0.94 11.73 -32.57
N PRO A 102 -0.20 12.01 -33.66
CA PRO A 102 1.19 11.62 -33.90
C PRO A 102 2.18 12.42 -33.04
N GLY A 103 3.36 11.84 -32.83
CA GLY A 103 4.47 12.49 -32.13
C GLY A 103 5.66 11.55 -32.00
N ASP A 104 6.84 12.10 -31.70
CA ASP A 104 8.06 11.37 -31.43
C ASP A 104 8.12 11.01 -29.95
N SER A 105 8.32 9.72 -29.62
CA SER A 105 8.47 9.30 -28.22
C SER A 105 9.78 8.55 -27.97
N LEU A 106 10.41 8.80 -26.82
CA LEU A 106 11.61 8.11 -26.36
C LEU A 106 11.39 7.52 -24.97
N GLU A 107 11.68 6.23 -24.81
CA GLU A 107 11.76 5.59 -23.49
C GLU A 107 13.22 5.45 -23.09
N VAL A 108 13.65 6.09 -21.99
CA VAL A 108 15.00 5.97 -21.45
C VAL A 108 15.02 4.80 -20.46
N GLY A 109 15.88 3.80 -20.70
CA GLY A 109 15.89 2.53 -19.96
C GLY A 109 14.70 1.64 -20.34
N SER A 110 14.52 1.41 -21.63
CA SER A 110 13.36 0.70 -22.19
C SER A 110 13.31 -0.80 -21.88
N GLY A 111 14.38 -1.40 -21.36
CA GLY A 111 14.46 -2.82 -21.09
C GLY A 111 14.09 -3.63 -22.34
N PRO A 112 13.12 -4.56 -22.28
CA PRO A 112 12.70 -5.32 -23.46
C PRO A 112 11.92 -4.48 -24.49
N GLY A 113 11.53 -3.24 -24.21
CA GLY A 113 10.86 -2.36 -25.18
C GLY A 113 9.36 -2.59 -25.37
N ALA A 114 8.70 -3.23 -24.39
CA ALA A 114 7.26 -3.46 -24.42
C ALA A 114 6.46 -2.15 -24.46
N PHE A 115 6.89 -1.11 -23.74
CA PHE A 115 6.22 0.19 -23.76
C PHE A 115 6.49 0.98 -25.05
N VAL A 116 7.71 0.91 -25.60
CA VAL A 116 7.98 1.38 -26.97
C VAL A 116 7.01 0.76 -27.98
N GLN A 117 6.72 -0.55 -27.88
CA GLN A 117 5.73 -1.21 -28.74
C GLN A 117 4.33 -0.64 -28.53
N MET A 118 3.93 -0.44 -27.27
CA MET A 118 2.61 0.09 -26.92
C MET A 118 2.40 1.49 -27.51
N MET A 119 3.37 2.39 -27.34
CA MET A 119 3.37 3.73 -27.92
C MET A 119 3.29 3.70 -29.45
N LYS A 120 4.09 2.84 -30.11
CA LYS A 120 4.04 2.66 -31.56
C LYS A 120 2.67 2.17 -32.04
N SER A 121 2.02 1.29 -31.27
CA SER A 121 0.71 0.69 -31.62
C SER A 121 -0.43 1.71 -31.63
N VAL A 122 -0.26 2.86 -30.95
CA VAL A 122 -1.24 3.96 -30.98
C VAL A 122 -0.88 5.09 -31.95
N GLY A 123 0.28 4.99 -32.61
CA GLY A 123 0.68 5.90 -33.69
C GLY A 123 1.76 6.93 -33.35
N TYR A 124 2.55 6.72 -32.28
CA TYR A 124 3.80 7.47 -32.08
C TYR A 124 4.95 6.89 -32.92
N ASP A 125 5.91 7.74 -33.30
CA ASP A 125 7.24 7.28 -33.72
C ASP A 125 8.08 7.00 -32.46
N ALA A 126 7.92 5.79 -31.94
CA ALA A 126 8.47 5.39 -30.65
C ALA A 126 9.83 4.67 -30.77
N GLN A 127 10.78 5.09 -29.93
CA GLN A 127 12.11 4.50 -29.81
C GLN A 127 12.46 4.31 -28.32
N GLY A 128 13.38 3.39 -28.02
CA GLY A 128 13.90 3.18 -26.67
C GLY A 128 15.42 3.31 -26.60
N LEU A 129 15.96 3.68 -25.44
CA LEU A 129 17.37 3.55 -25.07
C LEU A 129 17.52 2.40 -24.08
N GLU A 130 18.56 1.59 -24.24
CA GLU A 130 18.85 0.47 -23.33
C GLU A 130 20.36 0.26 -23.22
N LEU A 131 20.89 0.13 -22.00
CA LEU A 131 22.33 0.00 -21.75
C LEU A 131 22.86 -1.37 -22.15
N SER A 132 22.07 -2.43 -21.97
CA SER A 132 22.49 -3.78 -22.32
C SER A 132 22.34 -4.04 -23.83
N PRO A 133 23.44 -4.32 -24.57
CA PRO A 133 23.33 -4.60 -25.99
C PRO A 133 22.51 -5.86 -26.28
N TRP A 134 22.57 -6.86 -25.38
CA TRP A 134 21.79 -8.08 -25.48
C TRP A 134 20.29 -7.82 -25.32
N VAL A 135 19.91 -7.04 -24.30
CA VAL A 135 18.50 -6.69 -24.02
C VAL A 135 17.92 -5.84 -25.16
N ALA A 136 18.66 -4.83 -25.62
CA ALA A 136 18.25 -3.98 -26.74
C ALA A 136 17.96 -4.79 -28.02
N LYS A 137 18.83 -5.76 -28.33
CA LYS A 137 18.68 -6.67 -29.48
C LYS A 137 17.52 -7.64 -29.31
N TYR A 138 17.37 -8.22 -28.11
CA TYR A 138 16.24 -9.08 -27.77
C TYR A 138 14.91 -8.33 -27.91
N GLY A 139 14.81 -7.15 -27.31
CA GLY A 139 13.61 -6.32 -27.31
C GLY A 139 13.23 -5.86 -28.71
N SER A 140 14.20 -5.33 -29.48
CA SER A 140 13.99 -4.92 -30.87
C SER A 140 13.43 -6.05 -31.72
N LYS A 141 13.97 -7.27 -31.57
CA LYS A 141 13.48 -8.45 -32.30
C LYS A 141 12.12 -8.92 -31.84
N THR A 142 11.88 -8.93 -30.53
CA THR A 142 10.65 -9.47 -29.91
C THR A 142 9.44 -8.58 -30.18
N HIS A 143 9.63 -7.27 -30.10
CA HIS A 143 8.57 -6.27 -30.18
C HIS A 143 8.48 -5.57 -31.54
N GLY A 144 9.46 -5.74 -32.43
CA GLY A 144 9.46 -5.09 -33.75
C GLY A 144 9.61 -3.56 -33.67
N VAL A 145 10.38 -3.09 -32.68
CA VAL A 145 10.62 -1.68 -32.37
C VAL A 145 12.10 -1.34 -32.45
N LYS A 146 12.41 -0.04 -32.48
CA LYS A 146 13.79 0.45 -32.47
C LYS A 146 14.23 0.67 -31.02
N ILE A 147 15.15 -0.15 -30.54
CA ILE A 147 15.87 0.07 -29.28
C ILE A 147 17.32 0.37 -29.62
N ILE A 148 17.80 1.53 -29.19
CA ILE A 148 19.16 2.01 -29.41
C ILE A 148 19.97 1.61 -28.17
N ASN A 149 21.06 0.88 -28.40
CA ASN A 149 21.99 0.56 -27.32
C ASN A 149 22.90 1.76 -27.05
N SER A 150 22.52 2.61 -26.09
CA SER A 150 23.28 3.81 -25.75
C SER A 150 22.76 4.44 -24.45
N ARG A 151 23.57 5.30 -23.84
CA ARG A 151 23.14 6.20 -22.77
C ARG A 151 22.45 7.44 -23.35
N ILE A 152 21.68 8.18 -22.55
CA ILE A 152 21.06 9.42 -23.03
C ILE A 152 22.11 10.51 -23.28
N GLU A 153 23.15 10.53 -22.46
CA GLU A 153 24.29 11.44 -22.49
C GLU A 153 25.02 11.36 -23.85
N ASP A 154 25.20 10.14 -24.36
CA ASP A 154 25.92 9.87 -25.61
C ASP A 154 25.14 10.26 -26.88
N VAL A 155 23.81 10.26 -26.83
CA VAL A 155 22.95 10.50 -28.00
C VAL A 155 22.30 11.87 -28.02
N SER A 156 22.24 12.55 -26.87
CA SER A 156 21.46 13.78 -26.71
C SER A 156 21.83 14.91 -27.68
N ASP A 157 23.08 14.99 -28.13
CA ASP A 157 23.53 16.02 -29.08
C ASP A 157 23.20 15.67 -30.54
N GLY A 158 22.78 14.44 -30.82
CA GLY A 158 22.58 13.92 -32.18
C GLY A 158 21.15 13.43 -32.49
N ILE A 159 20.22 13.51 -31.55
CA ILE A 159 18.83 13.08 -31.75
C ILE A 159 17.86 14.27 -31.77
N ASP A 160 16.81 14.14 -32.59
CA ASP A 160 15.73 15.13 -32.63
C ASP A 160 14.95 15.15 -31.32
N ALA A 161 14.48 16.34 -30.94
CA ALA A 161 13.66 16.55 -29.76
C ALA A 161 12.36 15.71 -29.80
N LYS A 162 11.85 15.32 -28.63
CA LYS A 162 10.74 14.37 -28.46
C LYS A 162 9.49 15.04 -27.90
N ASP A 163 8.33 14.61 -28.37
CA ASP A 163 7.02 15.02 -27.84
C ASP A 163 6.73 14.35 -26.50
N VAL A 164 7.22 13.13 -26.31
CA VAL A 164 7.08 12.37 -25.06
C VAL A 164 8.41 11.72 -24.71
N ILE A 165 8.89 11.91 -23.49
CA ILE A 165 9.98 11.11 -22.92
C ILE A 165 9.44 10.36 -21.70
N ALA A 166 9.63 9.05 -21.68
CA ALA A 166 9.22 8.18 -20.59
C ALA A 166 10.44 7.57 -19.88
N MET A 167 10.36 7.50 -18.57
CA MET A 167 11.38 6.97 -17.67
C MET A 167 10.69 6.15 -16.59
N MET A 168 10.70 4.83 -16.70
CA MET A 168 9.99 3.95 -15.77
C MET A 168 10.99 3.11 -14.99
N ASP A 169 11.07 3.32 -13.68
CA ASP A 169 11.95 2.58 -12.78
C ASP A 169 13.45 2.74 -13.19
N VAL A 170 13.89 3.98 -13.46
CA VAL A 170 15.25 4.28 -13.95
C VAL A 170 15.97 5.40 -13.20
N LEU A 171 15.24 6.38 -12.67
CA LEU A 171 15.82 7.60 -12.11
C LEU A 171 16.63 7.31 -10.84
N GLU A 172 16.19 6.33 -10.06
CA GLU A 172 16.82 5.84 -8.84
C GLU A 172 18.18 5.19 -9.07
N HIS A 173 18.49 4.80 -10.32
CA HIS A 173 19.72 4.12 -10.70
C HIS A 173 20.79 5.07 -11.25
N PHE A 174 20.47 6.35 -11.47
CA PHE A 174 21.43 7.30 -12.02
C PHE A 174 22.53 7.62 -11.02
N THR A 175 23.78 7.61 -11.47
CA THR A 175 24.95 7.95 -10.64
C THR A 175 25.07 9.46 -10.42
N ASP A 176 24.73 10.24 -11.44
CA ASP A 176 24.48 11.68 -11.38
C ASP A 176 23.09 12.00 -11.98
N PRO A 177 22.05 12.14 -11.15
CA PRO A 177 20.70 12.40 -11.63
C PRO A 177 20.54 13.80 -12.22
N VAL A 178 21.36 14.78 -11.83
CA VAL A 178 21.25 16.15 -12.37
C VAL A 178 21.82 16.20 -13.78
N GLU A 179 23.01 15.63 -13.99
CA GLU A 179 23.64 15.53 -15.31
C GLU A 179 22.73 14.77 -16.28
N THR A 180 22.34 13.54 -15.91
CA THR A 180 21.53 12.67 -16.78
C THR A 180 20.20 13.32 -17.15
N MET A 181 19.50 13.91 -16.17
CA MET A 181 18.23 14.60 -16.43
C MET A 181 18.40 15.87 -17.27
N SER A 182 19.56 16.53 -17.22
CA SER A 182 19.83 17.67 -18.12
C SER A 182 19.87 17.25 -19.59
N HIS A 183 20.39 16.05 -19.90
CA HIS A 183 20.36 15.48 -21.24
C HIS A 183 18.95 15.08 -21.67
N VAL A 184 18.16 14.52 -20.74
CA VAL A 184 16.74 14.21 -20.98
C VAL A 184 15.94 15.47 -21.34
N VAL A 185 16.07 16.53 -20.54
CA VAL A 185 15.37 17.80 -20.78
C VAL A 185 15.84 18.47 -22.07
N ARG A 186 17.13 18.39 -22.41
CA ARG A 186 17.68 18.94 -23.67
C ARG A 186 16.98 18.39 -24.91
N VAL A 187 16.60 17.11 -24.90
CA VAL A 187 15.93 16.46 -26.03
C VAL A 187 14.41 16.40 -25.87
N LEU A 188 13.85 17.10 -24.90
CA LEU A 188 12.40 17.29 -24.75
C LEU A 188 11.98 18.54 -25.55
N LYS A 189 10.91 18.45 -26.35
CA LYS A 189 10.32 19.64 -26.99
C LYS A 189 9.79 20.60 -25.91
N ASP A 190 9.69 21.90 -26.23
CA ASP A 190 9.15 22.91 -25.30
C ASP A 190 7.73 22.56 -24.81
N ASP A 191 6.89 22.01 -25.68
CA ASP A 191 5.54 21.50 -25.36
C ASP A 191 5.52 19.98 -25.11
N GLY A 192 6.70 19.40 -24.90
CA GLY A 192 6.90 17.97 -24.65
C GLY A 192 6.44 17.55 -23.26
N LEU A 193 6.15 16.27 -23.14
CA LEU A 193 5.71 15.62 -21.92
C LEU A 193 6.80 14.68 -21.40
N LEU A 194 7.26 14.92 -20.18
CA LEU A 194 8.13 14.02 -19.44
C LEU A 194 7.28 13.17 -18.48
N VAL A 195 7.44 11.86 -18.55
CA VAL A 195 6.72 10.88 -17.73
C VAL A 195 7.71 10.08 -16.92
N ILE A 196 7.59 10.13 -15.59
CA ILE A 196 8.52 9.47 -14.68
C ILE A 196 7.73 8.56 -13.72
N GLN A 197 8.13 7.30 -13.63
CA GLN A 197 7.80 6.42 -12.51
C GLN A 197 9.08 6.07 -11.77
N THR A 198 9.07 6.19 -10.44
CA THR A 198 10.21 5.87 -9.57
C THR A 198 9.72 5.65 -8.13
N PRO A 199 10.45 4.91 -7.28
CA PRO A 199 10.12 4.79 -5.86
C PRO A 199 9.94 6.14 -5.17
N CYS A 200 8.92 6.23 -4.31
CA CYS A 200 8.59 7.43 -3.56
C CYS A 200 8.86 7.27 -2.07
N TYR A 201 9.98 7.83 -1.61
CA TYR A 201 10.24 7.94 -0.18
C TYR A 201 9.17 8.83 0.49
N ASN A 202 8.51 8.27 1.50
CA ASN A 202 7.30 8.82 2.13
C ASN A 202 7.58 9.57 3.45
N HIS A 203 8.84 9.90 3.74
CA HIS A 203 9.31 10.57 4.97
C HIS A 203 9.24 9.74 6.25
N MET A 204 8.79 8.49 6.22
CA MET A 204 8.86 7.63 7.39
C MET A 204 10.32 7.35 7.75
N SER A 205 10.63 7.31 9.04
CA SER A 205 11.91 6.79 9.52
C SER A 205 12.00 5.28 9.28
N TYR A 206 13.22 4.74 9.28
CA TYR A 206 13.41 3.30 9.08
C TYR A 206 12.67 2.45 10.11
N GLN A 207 12.66 2.86 11.39
CA GLN A 207 11.93 2.14 12.44
C GLN A 207 10.41 2.19 12.22
N GLU A 208 9.85 3.34 11.84
CA GLU A 208 8.42 3.44 11.54
C GLU A 208 8.03 2.55 10.35
N MET A 209 8.87 2.45 9.32
CA MET A 209 8.64 1.55 8.20
C MET A 209 8.62 0.08 8.64
N LEU A 210 9.55 -0.33 9.51
CA LEU A 210 9.57 -1.69 10.07
C LEU A 210 8.33 -1.97 10.91
N ASP A 211 7.95 -1.04 11.79
CA ASP A 211 6.80 -1.19 12.68
C ASP A 211 5.47 -1.27 11.90
N ALA A 212 5.37 -0.53 10.78
CA ALA A 212 4.20 -0.53 9.91
C ALA A 212 4.23 -1.65 8.85
N ASN A 213 5.34 -2.39 8.71
CA ASN A 213 5.61 -3.27 7.58
C ASN A 213 5.35 -2.57 6.24
N ASP A 214 5.92 -1.37 6.09
CA ASP A 214 5.69 -0.47 4.97
C ASP A 214 6.20 -1.10 3.66
N PRO A 215 5.41 -1.09 2.57
CA PRO A 215 5.80 -1.69 1.30
C PRO A 215 7.05 -1.05 0.68
N PHE A 216 7.41 0.18 1.07
CA PHE A 216 8.62 0.86 0.60
C PHE A 216 9.91 0.17 1.04
N LEU A 217 9.88 -0.66 2.09
CA LEU A 217 11.06 -1.43 2.55
C LEU A 217 11.70 -2.26 1.42
N ILE A 218 10.90 -2.74 0.45
CA ILE A 218 11.40 -3.54 -0.68
C ILE A 218 12.26 -2.70 -1.65
N GLN A 219 12.20 -1.37 -1.54
CA GLN A 219 12.95 -0.43 -2.38
C GLN A 219 14.30 -0.05 -1.76
N LEU A 220 14.61 -0.49 -0.53
CA LEU A 220 15.92 -0.29 0.10
C LEU A 220 16.95 -1.30 -0.43
N LYS A 221 17.17 -1.29 -1.75
CA LYS A 221 18.08 -2.17 -2.46
C LYS A 221 19.41 -1.49 -2.68
N ASP A 222 20.33 -1.65 -1.74
CA ASP A 222 21.59 -0.90 -1.67
C ASP A 222 22.55 -1.14 -2.85
N GLN A 223 22.33 -2.20 -3.64
CA GLN A 223 23.10 -2.44 -4.86
C GLN A 223 22.48 -1.81 -6.11
N GLU A 224 21.15 -1.57 -6.12
CA GLU A 224 20.41 -1.07 -7.29
C GLU A 224 20.03 0.42 -7.16
N HIS A 225 19.44 0.80 -6.02
CA HIS A 225 18.79 2.08 -5.83
C HIS A 225 19.73 3.06 -5.16
N LEU A 226 20.43 3.82 -6.00
CA LEU A 226 21.41 4.82 -5.61
C LEU A 226 20.77 6.04 -4.94
N PHE A 227 19.59 6.42 -5.41
CA PHE A 227 18.83 7.55 -4.90
C PHE A 227 17.34 7.19 -4.81
N LEU A 228 16.77 7.31 -3.62
CA LEU A 228 15.34 7.15 -3.40
C LEU A 228 14.72 8.51 -3.10
N PHE A 229 13.98 9.03 -4.06
CA PHE A 229 13.50 10.41 -4.06
C PHE A 229 12.20 10.56 -3.26
N SER A 230 12.03 11.70 -2.60
CA SER A 230 10.71 12.15 -2.14
C SER A 230 10.03 12.99 -3.24
N LYS A 231 8.74 13.30 -3.09
CA LYS A 231 8.03 14.19 -4.03
C LYS A 231 8.67 15.58 -4.09
N GLU A 232 9.14 16.10 -2.96
CA GLU A 232 9.87 17.37 -2.86
C GLU A 232 11.19 17.30 -3.63
N ALA A 233 11.89 16.18 -3.51
CA ALA A 233 13.14 15.92 -4.21
C ALA A 233 12.96 15.99 -5.74
N ILE A 234 11.96 15.28 -6.27
CA ILE A 234 11.62 15.32 -7.71
C ILE A 234 11.23 16.74 -8.14
N ALA A 235 10.41 17.43 -7.34
CA ALA A 235 10.00 18.79 -7.65
C ALA A 235 11.19 19.76 -7.68
N ILE A 236 12.18 19.61 -6.80
CA ILE A 236 13.43 20.39 -6.81
C ILE A 236 14.24 20.07 -8.06
N LEU A 237 14.47 18.78 -8.35
CA LEU A 237 15.26 18.33 -9.49
C LEU A 237 14.71 18.88 -10.82
N LEU A 238 13.40 18.71 -11.04
CA LEU A 238 12.75 19.16 -12.27
C LEU A 238 12.77 20.70 -12.39
N LYS A 239 12.55 21.43 -11.30
CA LYS A 239 12.60 22.91 -11.31
C LYS A 239 14.01 23.45 -11.56
N GLN A 240 15.05 22.76 -11.09
CA GLN A 240 16.44 23.13 -11.39
C GLN A 240 16.76 23.02 -12.90
N LEU A 241 16.00 22.20 -13.62
CA LEU A 241 16.10 22.01 -15.07
C LEU A 241 15.00 22.75 -15.84
N ASP A 242 14.41 23.79 -15.24
CA ASP A 242 13.34 24.62 -15.82
C ASP A 242 12.04 23.89 -16.21
N ILE A 243 11.83 22.66 -15.72
CA ILE A 243 10.56 21.94 -15.81
C ILE A 243 9.70 22.31 -14.60
N ARG A 244 8.69 23.16 -14.81
CA ARG A 244 7.93 23.80 -13.71
C ARG A 244 6.53 23.26 -13.50
N ASN A 245 5.91 22.68 -14.52
CA ASN A 245 4.57 22.12 -14.43
C ASN A 245 4.71 20.64 -14.11
N ILE A 246 4.35 20.26 -12.89
CA ILE A 246 4.56 18.92 -12.34
C ILE A 246 3.23 18.46 -11.73
N GLU A 247 2.71 17.34 -12.20
CA GLU A 247 1.52 16.69 -11.67
C GLU A 247 1.90 15.29 -11.18
N PHE A 248 1.55 14.99 -9.93
CA PHE A 248 1.69 13.65 -9.36
C PHE A 248 0.37 12.90 -9.51
N LEU A 249 0.39 11.80 -10.25
CA LEU A 249 -0.74 10.90 -10.43
C LEU A 249 -0.70 9.74 -9.42
N ASP A 250 -1.84 9.06 -9.26
CA ASP A 250 -1.92 7.85 -8.42
C ASP A 250 -1.05 6.75 -9.00
N PRO A 251 -0.01 6.26 -8.31
CA PRO A 251 0.93 5.30 -8.87
C PRO A 251 0.29 3.93 -9.08
N LEU A 252 0.88 3.12 -9.97
CA LEU A 252 0.47 1.72 -10.14
C LEU A 252 0.84 0.88 -8.91
N PHE A 253 1.98 1.16 -8.30
CA PHE A 253 2.47 0.49 -7.10
C PHE A 253 2.46 1.46 -5.91
N PRO A 254 2.06 1.00 -4.70
CA PRO A 254 1.85 1.88 -3.55
C PRO A 254 3.13 2.52 -3.02
N TYR A 255 4.31 1.98 -3.37
CA TYR A 255 5.62 2.47 -2.98
C TYR A 255 6.23 3.44 -4.02
N ASP A 256 5.57 3.66 -5.16
CA ASP A 256 6.07 4.53 -6.23
C ASP A 256 5.43 5.91 -6.19
N MET A 257 6.02 6.84 -6.93
CA MET A 257 5.33 8.02 -7.45
C MET A 257 5.27 7.94 -8.97
N PHE A 258 4.25 8.57 -9.52
CA PHE A 258 4.09 8.69 -10.96
C PHE A 258 3.87 10.15 -11.34
N VAL A 259 4.73 10.67 -12.21
CA VAL A 259 4.91 12.10 -12.42
C VAL A 259 4.74 12.43 -13.90
N MET A 260 3.85 13.39 -14.17
CA MET A 260 3.73 14.05 -15.46
C MET A 260 4.35 15.42 -15.33
N ALA A 261 5.30 15.76 -16.20
CA ALA A 261 6.02 17.01 -16.12
C ALA A 261 6.22 17.66 -17.49
N SER A 262 6.21 18.99 -17.53
CA SER A 262 6.49 19.76 -18.74
C SER A 262 6.99 21.17 -18.41
N ALA A 263 7.73 21.78 -19.35
CA ALA A 263 8.06 23.19 -19.29
C ALA A 263 6.79 24.06 -19.41
N ASN A 264 5.78 23.58 -20.14
CA ASN A 264 4.50 24.24 -20.37
C ASN A 264 3.37 23.68 -19.51
N SER A 265 2.24 24.39 -19.46
CA SER A 265 1.07 23.98 -18.66
C SER A 265 0.54 22.61 -19.11
N LEU A 266 0.38 21.70 -18.13
CA LEU A 266 -0.25 20.40 -18.35
C LEU A 266 -1.77 20.57 -18.41
N GLN A 267 -2.37 20.24 -19.54
CA GLN A 267 -3.82 20.23 -19.72
C GLN A 267 -4.29 18.81 -20.01
N ALA A 268 -5.04 18.24 -19.07
CA ALA A 268 -5.66 16.94 -19.26
C ALA A 268 -6.74 17.03 -20.35
N LEU A 269 -6.72 16.06 -21.25
CA LEU A 269 -7.74 15.86 -22.27
C LEU A 269 -8.93 15.11 -21.68
N GLU A 270 -10.12 15.49 -22.11
CA GLU A 270 -11.35 14.78 -21.77
C GLU A 270 -11.34 13.35 -22.34
N THR A 271 -11.88 12.40 -21.59
CA THR A 271 -11.94 10.98 -21.95
C THR A 271 -12.62 10.76 -23.31
N ASP A 272 -13.69 11.51 -23.60
CA ASP A 272 -14.41 11.42 -24.88
C ASP A 272 -13.50 11.75 -26.06
N ARG A 273 -12.64 12.76 -25.93
CA ARG A 273 -11.70 13.16 -26.98
C ARG A 273 -10.62 12.10 -27.23
N ILE A 274 -10.14 11.44 -26.17
CA ILE A 274 -9.18 10.33 -26.28
C ILE A 274 -9.85 9.14 -26.98
N THR A 275 -11.08 8.83 -26.58
CA THR A 275 -11.88 7.72 -27.15
C THR A 275 -12.15 7.97 -28.63
N GLU A 276 -12.65 9.14 -29.00
CA GLU A 276 -12.87 9.55 -30.40
C GLU A 276 -11.61 9.40 -31.25
N PHE A 277 -10.45 9.82 -30.71
CA PHE A 277 -9.17 9.65 -31.39
C PHE A 277 -8.81 8.17 -31.61
N MET A 278 -8.97 7.34 -30.57
CA MET A 278 -8.64 5.91 -30.60
C MET A 278 -9.64 5.11 -31.47
N GLU A 279 -10.87 5.57 -31.64
CA GLU A 279 -11.86 4.94 -32.52
C GLU A 279 -11.66 5.31 -34.00
N ALA A 280 -11.03 6.46 -34.26
CA ALA A 280 -10.84 6.99 -35.61
C ALA A 280 -9.91 6.13 -36.48
N LYS A 281 -9.02 5.32 -35.88
CA LYS A 281 -8.09 4.44 -36.60
C LYS A 281 -8.40 2.96 -36.30
N PRO A 282 -8.46 2.08 -37.32
CA PRO A 282 -8.68 0.66 -37.09
C PRO A 282 -7.64 0.03 -36.15
N ASP A 283 -6.38 0.43 -36.27
CA ASP A 283 -5.26 -0.17 -35.55
C ASP A 283 -5.27 0.13 -34.04
N THR A 284 -5.87 1.24 -33.63
CA THR A 284 -5.96 1.66 -32.21
C THR A 284 -7.15 1.07 -31.47
N ARG A 285 -8.15 0.50 -32.18
CA ARG A 285 -9.36 -0.08 -31.56
C ARG A 285 -9.06 -1.29 -30.68
N LEU A 286 -8.07 -2.11 -31.05
CA LEU A 286 -7.65 -3.24 -30.21
C LEU A 286 -7.04 -2.75 -28.90
N ILE A 287 -6.21 -1.70 -28.95
CA ILE A 287 -5.62 -1.09 -27.75
C ILE A 287 -6.68 -0.43 -26.89
N LEU A 288 -7.66 0.25 -27.49
CA LEU A 288 -8.81 0.81 -26.78
C LEU A 288 -9.59 -0.29 -26.03
N ALA A 289 -9.90 -1.41 -26.68
CA ALA A 289 -10.56 -2.54 -26.02
C ALA A 289 -9.72 -3.14 -24.89
N MET A 290 -8.38 -3.17 -25.02
CA MET A 290 -7.48 -3.58 -23.94
C MET A 290 -7.51 -2.60 -22.77
N LEU A 291 -7.53 -1.28 -23.03
CA LEU A 291 -7.67 -0.25 -22.01
C LEU A 291 -9.02 -0.37 -21.27
N ASP A 292 -10.12 -0.61 -21.99
CA ASP A 292 -11.44 -0.83 -21.39
C ASP A 292 -11.42 -2.04 -20.45
N LEU A 293 -10.86 -3.16 -20.90
CA LEU A 293 -10.73 -4.37 -20.09
C LEU A 293 -9.83 -4.14 -18.87
N PHE A 294 -8.72 -3.42 -19.05
CA PHE A 294 -7.80 -3.07 -17.98
C PHE A 294 -8.47 -2.20 -16.91
N ASN A 295 -9.23 -1.17 -17.33
CA ASN A 295 -9.97 -0.30 -16.43
C ASN A 295 -11.04 -1.06 -15.66
N GLU A 296 -11.79 -1.93 -16.34
CA GLU A 296 -12.79 -2.78 -15.69
C GLU A 296 -12.15 -3.73 -14.68
N HIS A 297 -11.04 -4.36 -15.04
CA HIS A 297 -10.29 -5.22 -14.12
C HIS A 297 -9.82 -4.47 -12.88
N ARG A 298 -9.26 -3.25 -13.04
CA ARG A 298 -8.86 -2.41 -11.91
C ARG A 298 -10.04 -2.02 -11.02
N ARG A 299 -11.19 -1.69 -11.60
CA ARG A 299 -12.42 -1.38 -10.86
C ARG A 299 -12.87 -2.58 -10.02
N VAL A 300 -12.90 -3.78 -10.61
CA VAL A 300 -13.28 -5.01 -9.92
C VAL A 300 -12.30 -5.33 -8.77
N LEU A 301 -11.00 -5.15 -8.97
CA LEU A 301 -10.00 -5.33 -7.91
C LEU A 301 -10.19 -4.34 -6.76
N ALA A 302 -10.40 -3.06 -7.06
CA ALA A 302 -10.64 -2.04 -6.04
C ALA A 302 -11.90 -2.34 -5.21
N GLU A 303 -13.00 -2.77 -5.86
CA GLU A 303 -14.21 -3.20 -5.16
C GLU A 303 -13.96 -4.45 -4.28
N ALA A 304 -13.15 -5.40 -4.76
CA ALA A 304 -12.80 -6.60 -3.99
C ALA A 304 -11.97 -6.27 -2.75
N GLU A 305 -11.00 -5.36 -2.85
CA GLU A 305 -10.21 -4.89 -1.71
C GLU A 305 -11.07 -4.17 -0.66
N GLU A 306 -12.01 -3.33 -1.10
CA GLU A 306 -12.96 -2.66 -0.20
C GLU A 306 -13.84 -3.68 0.53
N ARG A 307 -14.37 -4.69 -0.18
CA ARG A 307 -15.15 -5.78 0.42
C ARG A 307 -14.33 -6.57 1.43
N LEU A 308 -13.05 -6.84 1.15
CA LEU A 308 -12.17 -7.53 2.08
C LEU A 308 -11.96 -6.73 3.37
N LYS A 309 -11.72 -5.41 3.28
CA LYS A 309 -11.61 -4.52 4.44
C LYS A 309 -12.88 -4.52 5.27
N ASN A 310 -14.04 -4.43 4.63
CA ASN A 310 -15.34 -4.46 5.32
C ASN A 310 -15.58 -5.80 6.03
N ASN A 311 -15.23 -6.92 5.40
CA ASN A 311 -15.33 -8.24 6.02
C ASN A 311 -14.42 -8.35 7.26
N GLN A 312 -13.18 -7.88 7.19
CA GLN A 312 -12.26 -7.87 8.34
C GLN A 312 -12.79 -7.02 9.50
N ILE A 313 -13.41 -5.87 9.22
CA ILE A 313 -14.06 -5.04 10.25
C ILE A 313 -15.24 -5.79 10.87
N MET A 314 -16.07 -6.43 10.02
CA MET A 314 -17.23 -7.19 10.48
C MET A 314 -16.83 -8.38 11.37
N GLU A 315 -15.76 -9.09 11.02
CA GLU A 315 -15.19 -10.18 11.84
C GLU A 315 -14.75 -9.69 13.21
N ARG A 316 -14.08 -8.52 13.28
CA ARG A 316 -13.68 -7.91 14.57
C ARG A 316 -14.90 -7.56 15.41
N LEU A 317 -15.92 -6.94 14.81
CA LEU A 317 -17.16 -6.58 15.50
C LEU A 317 -17.92 -7.81 15.99
N LEU A 318 -18.00 -8.86 15.18
CA LEU A 318 -18.62 -10.13 15.56
C LEU A 318 -17.92 -10.74 16.77
N LYS A 319 -16.59 -10.77 16.78
CA LYS A 319 -15.79 -11.28 17.91
C LYS A 319 -16.08 -10.52 19.21
N VAL A 320 -16.17 -9.18 19.14
CA VAL A 320 -16.52 -8.35 20.30
C VAL A 320 -17.94 -8.66 20.79
N SER A 321 -18.90 -8.79 19.86
CA SER A 321 -20.29 -9.13 20.20
C SER A 321 -20.42 -10.53 20.81
N GLU A 322 -19.63 -11.50 20.37
CA GLU A 322 -19.62 -12.86 20.93
C GLU A 322 -19.05 -12.90 22.34
N GLN A 323 -18.01 -12.11 22.62
CA GLN A 323 -17.47 -11.93 23.96
C GLN A 323 -18.50 -11.31 24.90
N ASP A 324 -19.17 -10.22 24.49
CA ASP A 324 -20.24 -9.60 25.28
C ASP A 324 -21.39 -10.58 25.56
N ARG A 325 -21.80 -11.37 24.55
CA ARG A 325 -22.84 -12.39 24.73
C ARG A 325 -22.43 -13.46 25.76
N THR A 326 -21.14 -13.82 25.79
CA THR A 326 -20.59 -14.79 26.76
C THR A 326 -20.64 -14.22 28.18
N HIS A 327 -20.18 -12.98 28.37
CA HIS A 327 -20.25 -12.29 29.66
C HIS A 327 -21.69 -12.10 30.18
N ARG A 328 -22.64 -11.81 29.29
CA ARG A 328 -24.07 -11.74 29.65
C ARG A 328 -24.61 -13.09 30.07
N LEU A 329 -24.23 -14.17 29.41
CA LEU A 329 -24.64 -15.52 29.80
C LEU A 329 -24.12 -15.90 31.20
N GLU A 330 -22.86 -15.60 31.50
CA GLU A 330 -22.28 -15.79 32.84
C GLU A 330 -23.03 -15.00 33.92
N SER A 331 -23.40 -13.76 33.59
CA SER A 331 -24.19 -12.89 34.47
C SER A 331 -25.57 -13.46 34.74
N ILE A 332 -26.26 -13.96 33.70
CA ILE A 332 -27.57 -14.61 33.81
C ILE A 332 -27.48 -15.85 34.69
N GLN A 333 -26.50 -16.74 34.45
CA GLN A 333 -26.31 -17.95 35.26
C GLN A 333 -26.06 -17.62 36.74
N THR A 334 -25.31 -16.55 37.01
CA THR A 334 -25.08 -16.07 38.38
C THR A 334 -26.38 -15.59 39.03
N LEU A 335 -27.18 -14.81 38.31
CA LEU A 335 -28.48 -14.32 38.80
C LEU A 335 -29.48 -15.46 39.02
N GLU A 336 -29.51 -16.45 38.12
CA GLU A 336 -30.34 -17.65 38.27
C GLU A 336 -29.99 -18.42 39.56
N ARG A 337 -28.69 -18.60 39.85
CA ARG A 337 -28.25 -19.22 41.10
C ARG A 337 -28.70 -18.43 42.33
N MET A 338 -28.50 -17.11 42.32
CA MET A 338 -28.91 -16.23 43.44
C MET A 338 -30.42 -16.23 43.65
N LEU A 339 -31.20 -16.28 42.56
CA LEU A 339 -32.65 -16.38 42.62
C LEU A 339 -33.07 -17.70 43.25
N GLY A 340 -32.49 -18.82 42.83
CA GLY A 340 -32.76 -20.14 43.41
C GLY A 340 -32.45 -20.21 44.91
N GLU A 341 -31.30 -19.65 45.34
CA GLU A 341 -30.95 -19.53 46.76
C GLU A 341 -32.00 -18.70 47.54
N SER A 342 -32.47 -17.59 46.97
CA SER A 342 -33.49 -16.75 47.58
C SER A 342 -34.86 -17.42 47.66
N GLU A 343 -35.26 -18.17 46.64
CA GLU A 343 -36.51 -18.94 46.63
C GLU A 343 -36.49 -20.06 47.66
N GLN A 344 -35.35 -20.73 47.84
CA GLN A 344 -35.18 -21.78 48.85
C GLN A 344 -35.24 -21.20 50.27
N ASP A 345 -34.60 -20.05 50.54
CA ASP A 345 -34.74 -19.33 51.81
C ASP A 345 -36.18 -18.88 52.06
N ARG A 346 -36.88 -18.35 51.05
CA ARG A 346 -38.31 -18.01 51.16
C ARG A 346 -39.16 -19.23 51.52
N ALA A 347 -38.91 -20.39 50.92
CA ALA A 347 -39.62 -21.63 51.24
C ALA A 347 -39.38 -22.08 52.69
N ALA A 348 -38.12 -22.06 53.17
CA ALA A 348 -37.78 -22.41 54.54
C ALA A 348 -38.41 -21.45 55.57
N ARG A 349 -38.43 -20.15 55.28
CA ARG A 349 -39.12 -19.16 56.12
C ARG A 349 -40.62 -19.39 56.15
N LEU A 350 -41.25 -19.77 55.03
CA LEU A 350 -42.67 -20.09 54.98
C LEU A 350 -43.01 -21.29 55.86
N GLU A 351 -42.20 -22.35 55.83
CA GLU A 351 -42.35 -23.53 56.69
C GLU A 351 -42.20 -23.17 58.18
N SER A 352 -41.24 -22.29 58.50
CA SER A 352 -41.03 -21.76 59.85
C SER A 352 -42.25 -20.98 60.34
N ILE A 353 -42.81 -20.11 59.50
CA ILE A 353 -44.02 -19.34 59.79
C ILE A 353 -45.19 -20.29 60.06
N GLN A 354 -45.43 -21.28 59.20
CA GLN A 354 -46.50 -22.26 59.38
C GLN A 354 -46.37 -23.04 60.69
N THR A 355 -45.13 -23.39 61.08
CA THR A 355 -44.84 -24.05 62.36
C THR A 355 -45.15 -23.14 63.54
N LEU A 356 -44.70 -21.88 63.50
CA LEU A 356 -44.99 -20.90 64.54
C LEU A 356 -46.49 -20.61 64.66
N GLU A 357 -47.21 -20.52 63.55
CA GLU A 357 -48.67 -20.36 63.53
C GLU A 357 -49.39 -21.56 64.17
N ARG A 358 -48.88 -22.79 64.00
CA ARG A 358 -49.43 -23.97 64.67
C ARG A 358 -49.20 -23.91 66.18
N LEU A 359 -47.96 -23.65 66.61
CA LEU A 359 -47.61 -23.55 68.04
C LEU A 359 -48.37 -22.41 68.74
N LEU A 360 -48.57 -21.28 68.05
CA LEU A 360 -49.36 -20.17 68.57
C LEU A 360 -50.81 -20.59 68.80
N ARG A 361 -51.44 -21.26 67.82
CA ARG A 361 -52.80 -21.81 67.97
C ARG A 361 -52.92 -22.79 69.13
N GLU A 362 -51.95 -23.68 69.31
CA GLU A 362 -51.90 -24.62 70.45
C GLU A 362 -51.77 -23.87 71.79
N SER A 363 -50.92 -22.85 71.86
CA SER A 363 -50.76 -22.03 73.07
C SER A 363 -52.01 -21.22 73.40
N GLU A 364 -52.70 -20.68 72.40
CA GLU A 364 -53.96 -19.96 72.57
C GLU A 364 -55.07 -20.89 73.08
N GLN A 365 -55.16 -22.12 72.55
CA GLN A 365 -56.08 -23.14 73.04
C GLN A 365 -55.79 -23.53 74.50
N ASP A 366 -54.53 -23.79 74.86
CA ASP A 366 -54.14 -24.10 76.24
C ASP A 366 -54.46 -22.94 77.19
N ARG A 367 -54.18 -21.69 76.79
CA ARG A 367 -54.58 -20.52 77.57
C ARG A 367 -56.09 -20.45 77.75
N HIS A 368 -56.87 -20.73 76.72
CA HIS A 368 -58.33 -20.72 76.80
C HIS A 368 -58.84 -21.78 77.79
N ALA A 369 -58.34 -23.02 77.70
CA ALA A 369 -58.69 -24.10 78.62
C ALA A 369 -58.29 -23.81 80.08
N ARG A 370 -57.11 -23.21 80.30
CA ARG A 370 -56.70 -22.74 81.63
C ARG A 370 -57.61 -21.64 82.16
N LEU A 371 -58.02 -20.70 81.31
CA LEU A 371 -58.96 -19.64 81.68
C LEU A 371 -60.31 -20.22 82.11
N GLU A 372 -60.83 -21.20 81.38
CA GLU A 372 -62.05 -21.94 81.76
C GLU A 372 -61.89 -22.67 83.10
N THR A 373 -60.73 -23.29 83.33
CA THR A 373 -60.41 -23.97 84.60
C THR A 373 -60.34 -22.98 85.77
N ILE A 374 -59.69 -21.83 85.58
CA ILE A 374 -59.62 -20.75 86.57
C ILE A 374 -61.02 -20.24 86.88
N ASN A 375 -61.83 -19.93 85.87
CA ASN A 375 -63.22 -19.50 86.07
C ASN A 375 -64.04 -20.55 86.84
N SER A 376 -63.85 -21.84 86.55
CA SER A 376 -64.51 -22.94 87.26
C SER A 376 -64.05 -23.05 88.73
N LEU A 377 -62.76 -22.89 88.99
CA LEU A 377 -62.21 -22.87 90.35
C LEU A 377 -62.67 -21.63 91.12
N GLU A 378 -62.72 -20.46 90.50
CA GLU A 378 -63.27 -19.22 91.08
C GLU A 378 -64.75 -19.39 91.46
N ALA A 379 -65.54 -20.06 90.62
CA ALA A 379 -66.93 -20.40 90.94
C ALA A 379 -67.03 -21.35 92.16
N LEU A 380 -66.21 -22.40 92.21
CA LEU A 380 -66.16 -23.34 93.35
C LEU A 380 -65.67 -22.69 94.66
N VAL A 381 -64.70 -21.78 94.57
CA VAL A 381 -64.22 -20.99 95.72
C VAL A 381 -65.30 -20.00 96.17
N SER A 382 -66.04 -19.39 95.24
CA SER A 382 -67.19 -18.53 95.55
C SER A 382 -68.33 -19.32 96.22
N GLU A 383 -68.58 -20.57 95.82
CA GLU A 383 -69.51 -21.48 96.51
C GLU A 383 -69.04 -21.85 97.92
N LYS A 384 -67.75 -22.18 98.10
CA LYS A 384 -67.18 -22.52 99.41
C LYS A 384 -67.06 -21.33 100.37
N THR A 385 -66.78 -20.12 99.86
CA THR A 385 -66.71 -18.90 100.68
C THR A 385 -68.09 -18.26 100.90
N GLY A 386 -69.06 -18.53 100.02
CA GLY A 386 -70.49 -18.24 100.23
C GLY A 386 -71.17 -19.14 101.28
N GLY A 387 -70.57 -20.28 101.63
CA GLY A 387 -71.07 -21.23 102.63
C GLY A 387 -70.71 -20.93 104.09
N VAL A 388 -69.97 -19.86 104.39
CA VAL A 388 -69.76 -19.39 105.78
C VAL A 388 -70.54 -18.10 106.01
N LYS A 389 -71.85 -18.16 105.79
CA LYS A 389 -72.82 -17.31 106.49
C LYS A 389 -74.06 -18.12 106.82
N LYS A 390 -74.17 -18.36 108.14
CA LYS A 390 -75.26 -18.95 108.94
C LYS A 390 -75.37 -20.47 108.93
#